data_AF-A0A6B2CUG1-F1
#
_entry.id   AF-A0A6B2CUG1-F1
#
_cell.length_a   1.000
_cell.length_b   1.000
_cell.length_c   1.000
_cell.angle_alpha   90.00
_cell.angle_beta   90.00
_cell.angle_gamma   90.00
#
_symmetry.space_group_name_H-M   'P 1'
#
loop_
_entity.id
_entity.type
_entity.pdbx_description
1 polymer ?
#
loop_
_entity_poly.entity_id
_entity_poly.type
_entity_poly.pdbx_seq_one_letter_code
_entity_poly.pdbx_strand_id
1 'polypeptide(L)'
;MFYATTSLTRGGVEACVDFLEAVAPRLPQFWLPLPRELCRGQPVDLGPLEKYLEPLLALYHEVEANWRCYETTEDLKRRETAAVRLAALVIKARAYGKIDLKEWDTLFQQPPQQPPAPALVFGTPPPHKDAVICGTYPPNPLETAADLWHDLPPAQKLELAKWVITYVADIVDSINLDEAYLKTTRKGWDAAYRRILSLT
;
A
#
# COMPACT_ATOMS: atom_id res chain seq x y z
N MET A 1 -3.25 -11.56 18.18
CA MET A 1 -2.30 -10.62 17.53
C MET A 1 -3.02 -10.06 16.32
N PHE A 2 -2.92 -8.75 16.10
CA PHE A 2 -3.70 -8.03 15.09
C PHE A 2 -2.79 -7.41 14.01
N TYR A 3 -3.38 -7.02 12.90
CA TYR A 3 -2.75 -6.15 11.89
C TYR A 3 -3.31 -4.74 12.02
N ALA A 4 -2.45 -3.72 12.00
CA ALA A 4 -2.87 -2.35 11.74
C ALA A 4 -2.83 -2.12 10.22
N THR A 5 -3.84 -1.47 9.63
CA THR A 5 -3.88 -1.23 8.17
C THR A 5 -4.32 0.19 7.84
N THR A 6 -3.69 0.74 6.80
CA THR A 6 -4.05 2.01 6.15
C THR A 6 -3.64 1.97 4.68
N SER A 7 -4.11 2.93 3.88
CA SER A 7 -3.44 3.31 2.65
C SER A 7 -2.17 4.13 2.92
N LEU A 8 -1.17 4.01 2.06
CA LEU A 8 0.05 4.81 2.02
C LEU A 8 -0.25 6.24 1.56
N THR A 9 -0.91 6.96 2.46
CA THR A 9 -1.10 8.41 2.42
C THR A 9 -0.49 8.98 3.69
N ARG A 10 -0.09 10.24 3.68
CA ARG A 10 0.51 10.84 4.88
C ARG A 10 -0.49 10.84 6.03
N GLY A 11 -1.73 11.27 5.80
CA GLY A 11 -2.77 11.25 6.83
C GLY A 11 -3.10 9.84 7.37
N GLY A 12 -3.00 8.82 6.52
CA GLY A 12 -3.15 7.42 6.95
C GLY A 12 -2.00 6.93 7.83
N VAL A 13 -0.76 7.22 7.43
CA VAL A 13 0.44 6.84 8.17
C VAL A 13 0.47 7.55 9.53
N GLU A 14 0.17 8.85 9.59
CA GLU A 14 0.09 9.62 10.83
C GLU A 14 -0.93 9.01 11.81
N ALA A 15 -2.14 8.70 11.33
CA ALA A 15 -3.17 8.08 12.17
C ALA A 15 -2.78 6.69 12.71
N CYS A 16 -2.06 5.90 11.92
CA CYS A 16 -1.51 4.62 12.39
C CYS A 16 -0.39 4.81 13.40
N VAL A 17 0.48 5.82 13.21
CA VAL A 17 1.54 6.14 14.16
C VAL A 17 0.97 6.53 15.51
N ASP A 18 -0.01 7.43 15.56
CA ASP A 18 -0.69 7.84 16.80
C ASP A 18 -1.28 6.64 17.54
N PHE A 19 -1.93 5.74 16.79
CA PHE A 19 -2.47 4.50 17.35
C PHE A 19 -1.36 3.61 17.92
N LEU A 20 -0.28 3.39 17.14
CA LEU A 20 0.83 2.52 17.54
C LEU A 20 1.57 3.05 18.75
N GLU A 21 1.81 4.36 18.84
CA GLU A 21 2.39 5.01 20.01
C GLU A 21 1.55 4.75 21.26
N ALA A 22 0.22 4.92 21.15
CA ALA A 22 -0.69 4.71 22.28
C ALA A 22 -0.71 3.26 22.78
N VAL A 23 -0.47 2.27 21.90
CA VAL A 23 -0.45 0.86 22.27
C VAL A 23 0.95 0.29 22.51
N ALA A 24 2.01 1.01 22.14
CA ALA A 24 3.40 0.54 22.20
C ALA A 24 3.80 -0.07 23.55
N PRO A 25 3.47 0.51 24.71
CA PRO A 25 3.86 -0.05 26.02
C PRO A 25 3.25 -1.43 26.32
N ARG A 26 2.21 -1.82 25.57
CA ARG A 26 1.48 -3.09 25.74
C ARG A 26 1.91 -4.15 24.73
N LEU A 27 2.77 -3.79 23.77
CA LEU A 27 3.17 -4.68 22.69
C LEU A 27 4.52 -5.34 23.00
N PRO A 28 4.59 -6.69 23.05
CA PRO A 28 5.87 -7.37 23.27
C PRO A 28 6.82 -7.19 22.08
N GLN A 29 6.28 -7.07 20.88
CA GLN A 29 6.96 -6.73 19.63
C GLN A 29 5.93 -6.30 18.58
N PHE A 30 6.35 -5.49 17.60
CA PHE A 30 5.47 -5.09 16.50
C PHE A 30 6.28 -4.83 15.22
N TRP A 31 5.77 -5.30 14.08
CA TRP A 31 6.46 -5.22 12.80
C TRP A 31 5.99 -4.01 11.97
N LEU A 32 6.94 -3.15 11.57
CA LEU A 32 6.73 -1.96 10.77
C LEU A 32 7.13 -2.23 9.31
N PRO A 33 6.40 -1.65 8.33
CA PRO A 33 6.71 -1.71 6.89
C PRO A 33 7.91 -0.81 6.52
N LEU A 34 8.99 -0.91 7.30
CA LEU A 34 10.25 -0.22 7.09
C LEU A 34 11.33 -1.21 6.62
N PRO A 35 12.37 -0.76 5.88
CA PRO A 35 13.48 -1.60 5.46
C PRO A 35 14.28 -2.17 6.64
N ARG A 36 14.61 -3.46 6.60
CA ARG A 36 15.45 -4.14 7.61
C ARG A 36 16.82 -3.51 7.76
N GLU A 37 17.36 -2.97 6.68
CA GLU A 37 18.62 -2.23 6.62
C GLU A 37 18.56 -1.01 7.54
N LEU A 38 17.43 -0.28 7.54
CA LEU A 38 17.21 0.84 8.44
C LEU A 38 17.19 0.38 9.91
N CYS A 39 16.48 -0.71 10.22
CA CYS A 39 16.50 -1.30 11.56
C CYS A 39 17.88 -1.80 12.01
N ARG A 40 18.81 -2.04 11.07
CA ARG A 40 20.19 -2.42 11.34
C ARG A 40 21.13 -1.21 11.41
N GLY A 41 20.61 0.02 11.35
CA GLY A 41 21.39 1.26 11.37
C GLY A 41 22.11 1.56 10.06
N GLN A 42 21.70 0.95 8.95
CA GLN A 42 22.27 1.22 7.63
C GLN A 42 21.54 2.39 6.97
N PRO A 43 22.25 3.25 6.19
CA PRO A 43 21.60 4.28 5.42
C PRO A 43 20.73 3.66 4.32
N VAL A 44 19.52 4.16 4.18
CA VAL A 44 18.57 3.72 3.17
C VAL A 44 18.01 4.94 2.45
N ASP A 45 18.10 4.96 1.13
CA ASP A 45 17.39 5.92 0.30
C ASP A 45 15.95 5.44 0.09
N LEU A 46 14.99 6.19 0.66
CA LEU A 46 13.55 5.92 0.53
C LEU A 46 12.94 6.67 -0.67
N GLY A 47 13.73 7.53 -1.32
CA GLY A 47 13.30 8.31 -2.48
C GLY A 47 12.00 9.08 -2.23
N PRO A 48 11.04 9.06 -3.17
CA PRO A 48 9.77 9.77 -3.04
C PRO A 48 8.87 9.32 -1.87
N LEU A 49 9.13 8.15 -1.26
CA LEU A 49 8.35 7.62 -0.16
C LEU A 49 8.71 8.24 1.19
N GLU A 50 9.88 8.88 1.30
CA GLU A 50 10.39 9.46 2.54
C GLU A 50 9.34 10.35 3.22
N LYS A 51 8.74 11.29 2.49
CA LYS A 51 7.71 12.21 3.02
C LYS A 51 6.48 11.49 3.62
N TYR A 52 6.12 10.33 3.09
CA TYR A 52 4.96 9.57 3.56
C TYR A 52 5.33 8.65 4.72
N LEU A 53 6.57 8.17 4.75
CA LEU A 53 7.08 7.29 5.81
C LEU A 53 7.68 8.07 6.99
N GLU A 54 7.94 9.36 6.85
CA GLU A 54 8.50 10.24 7.89
C GLU A 54 7.83 10.06 9.27
N PRO A 55 6.49 10.03 9.41
CA PRO A 55 5.87 9.80 10.73
C PRO A 55 6.22 8.43 11.32
N LEU A 56 6.33 7.41 10.47
CA LEU A 56 6.68 6.05 10.88
C LEU A 56 8.16 5.94 11.28
N LEU A 57 9.03 6.71 10.61
CA LEU A 57 10.44 6.85 11.00
C LEU A 57 10.57 7.55 12.34
N ALA A 58 9.80 8.62 12.58
CA ALA A 58 9.75 9.30 13.86
C ALA A 58 9.31 8.33 14.97
N LEU A 59 8.22 7.58 14.77
CA LEU A 59 7.78 6.53 15.71
C LEU A 59 8.91 5.54 16.04
N TYR A 60 9.61 5.05 15.01
CA TYR A 60 10.67 4.07 15.17
C TYR A 60 11.85 4.60 16.01
N HIS A 61 12.18 5.88 15.87
CA HIS A 61 13.34 6.49 16.54
C HIS A 61 13.01 7.11 17.91
N GLU A 62 11.79 7.62 18.09
CA GLU A 62 11.43 8.45 19.25
C GLU A 62 10.64 7.69 20.31
N VAL A 63 9.92 6.62 19.92
CA VAL A 63 9.11 5.83 20.85
C VAL A 63 9.81 4.53 21.23
N GLU A 64 10.13 4.37 22.51
CA GLU A 64 10.78 3.17 23.03
C GLU A 64 9.81 1.98 23.02
N ALA A 65 9.99 1.07 22.05
CA ALA A 65 9.30 -0.21 21.98
C ALA A 65 10.12 -1.24 21.19
N ASN A 66 9.69 -2.51 21.18
CA ASN A 66 10.33 -3.58 20.41
C ASN A 66 9.84 -3.59 18.96
N TRP A 67 10.15 -2.51 18.22
CA TRP A 67 9.87 -2.38 16.79
C TRP A 67 10.74 -3.32 15.97
N ARG A 68 10.16 -3.91 14.92
CA ARG A 68 10.86 -4.77 13.96
C ARG A 68 10.55 -4.32 12.54
N CYS A 69 11.54 -4.30 11.66
CA CYS A 69 11.35 -4.01 10.24
C CYS A 69 11.17 -5.31 9.46
N TYR A 70 10.24 -5.36 8.51
CA TYR A 70 10.04 -6.57 7.69
C TYR A 70 10.36 -6.42 6.20
N GLU A 71 10.36 -5.21 5.64
CA GLU A 71 10.67 -4.95 4.22
C GLU A 71 12.18 -4.96 3.97
N THR A 72 12.61 -5.03 2.70
CA THR A 72 14.01 -4.82 2.30
C THR A 72 14.16 -3.67 1.33
N THR A 73 15.36 -3.13 1.20
CA THR A 73 15.66 -2.13 0.15
C THR A 73 15.51 -2.69 -1.25
N GLU A 74 15.72 -3.99 -1.44
CA GLU A 74 15.46 -4.67 -2.69
C GLU A 74 13.96 -4.72 -3.02
N ASP A 75 13.09 -4.88 -2.01
CA ASP A 75 11.64 -4.78 -2.18
C ASP A 75 11.22 -3.40 -2.67
N LEU A 76 11.80 -2.33 -2.10
CA LEU A 76 11.56 -0.96 -2.56
C LEU A 76 11.97 -0.78 -4.03
N LYS A 77 13.17 -1.22 -4.42
CA LYS A 77 13.65 -1.13 -5.82
C LYS A 77 12.78 -1.93 -6.79
N ARG A 78 12.28 -3.09 -6.36
CA ARG A 78 11.33 -3.89 -7.16
C ARG A 78 10.01 -3.15 -7.36
N ARG A 79 9.48 -2.50 -6.32
CA ARG A 79 8.26 -1.68 -6.40
C ARG A 79 8.44 -0.48 -7.34
N GLU A 80 9.60 0.17 -7.34
CA GLU A 80 9.92 1.25 -8.30
C GLU A 80 9.90 0.73 -9.74
N THR A 81 10.55 -0.40 -10.01
CA THR A 81 10.55 -1.02 -11.35
C THR A 81 9.13 -1.40 -11.79
N ALA A 82 8.33 -1.95 -10.87
CA ALA A 82 6.94 -2.26 -11.12
C ALA A 82 6.12 -1.00 -11.42
N ALA A 83 6.35 0.10 -10.70
CA ALA A 83 5.68 1.38 -10.93
C ALA A 83 5.97 1.94 -12.34
N VAL A 84 7.21 1.83 -12.84
CA VAL A 84 7.55 2.25 -14.22
C VAL A 84 6.80 1.42 -15.25
N ARG A 85 6.78 0.10 -15.10
CA ARG A 85 6.04 -0.81 -16.00
C ARG A 85 4.55 -0.50 -15.97
N LEU A 86 4.01 -0.24 -14.78
CA LEU A 86 2.62 0.12 -14.62
C LEU A 86 2.27 1.45 -15.30
N ALA A 87 3.12 2.47 -15.14
CA ALA A 87 2.93 3.75 -15.81
C ALA A 87 2.87 3.57 -17.35
N ALA A 88 3.73 2.73 -17.92
CA ALA A 88 3.68 2.41 -19.34
C ALA A 88 2.35 1.73 -19.75
N LEU A 89 1.85 0.78 -18.94
CA LEU A 89 0.56 0.14 -19.17
C LEU A 89 -0.62 1.12 -19.08
N VAL A 90 -0.58 2.05 -18.12
CA VAL A 90 -1.59 3.10 -17.98
C VAL A 90 -1.58 4.05 -19.18
N ILE A 91 -0.40 4.48 -19.64
CA ILE A 91 -0.25 5.33 -20.83
C ILE A 91 -0.83 4.62 -22.06
N LYS A 92 -0.47 3.34 -22.27
CA LYS A 92 -0.99 2.53 -23.36
C LYS A 92 -2.51 2.41 -23.29
N ALA A 93 -3.05 2.10 -22.12
CA ALA A 93 -4.49 1.96 -21.93
C ALA A 93 -5.25 3.27 -22.23
N ARG A 94 -4.69 4.43 -21.84
CA ARG A 94 -5.28 5.74 -22.13
C ARG A 94 -5.15 6.13 -23.61
N ALA A 95 -4.00 5.88 -24.23
CA ALA A 95 -3.74 6.24 -25.63
C ALA A 95 -4.57 5.40 -26.61
N TYR A 96 -4.72 4.10 -26.34
CA TYR A 96 -5.39 3.17 -27.25
C TYR A 96 -6.79 2.74 -26.79
N GLY A 97 -7.24 3.19 -25.61
CA GLY A 97 -8.55 2.85 -25.06
C GLY A 97 -8.73 1.36 -24.73
N LYS A 98 -7.64 0.60 -24.56
CA LYS A 98 -7.66 -0.86 -24.38
C LYS A 98 -6.78 -1.30 -23.22
N ILE A 99 -7.34 -2.15 -22.35
CA ILE A 99 -6.62 -2.82 -21.25
C ILE A 99 -6.34 -4.25 -21.69
N ASP A 100 -5.06 -4.63 -21.79
CA ASP A 100 -4.65 -6.02 -22.04
C ASP A 100 -4.28 -6.70 -20.73
N LEU A 101 -5.20 -7.49 -20.18
CA LEU A 101 -4.99 -8.17 -18.90
C LEU A 101 -3.77 -9.09 -18.90
N LYS A 102 -3.36 -9.64 -20.06
CA LYS A 102 -2.17 -10.51 -20.10
C LYS A 102 -0.91 -9.74 -19.76
N GLU A 103 -0.79 -8.50 -20.20
CA GLU A 103 0.36 -7.65 -19.86
C GLU A 103 0.33 -7.26 -18.38
N TRP A 104 -0.85 -6.97 -17.84
CA TRP A 104 -1.02 -6.63 -16.42
C TRP A 104 -0.74 -7.84 -15.51
N ASP A 105 -1.13 -9.04 -15.91
CA ASP A 105 -0.80 -10.27 -15.21
C ASP A 105 0.72 -10.47 -15.10
N THR A 106 1.51 -9.98 -16.07
CA THR A 106 2.99 -10.06 -15.95
C THR A 106 3.59 -9.13 -14.90
N LEU A 107 2.86 -8.09 -14.52
CA LEU A 107 3.30 -7.14 -13.50
C LEU A 107 3.07 -7.67 -12.09
N PHE A 108 1.94 -8.34 -11.87
CA PHE A 108 1.53 -8.91 -10.59
C PHE A 108 1.61 -10.44 -10.69
N GLN A 109 2.81 -10.99 -10.88
CA GLN A 109 3.06 -12.45 -10.96
C GLN A 109 3.47 -13.10 -9.64
N GLN A 110 3.99 -12.30 -8.71
CA GLN A 110 4.45 -12.79 -7.41
C GLN A 110 3.44 -12.37 -6.34
N PRO A 111 2.89 -13.33 -5.56
CA PRO A 111 2.03 -12.98 -4.46
C PRO A 111 2.81 -12.12 -3.44
N PRO A 112 2.13 -11.17 -2.76
CA PRO A 112 2.77 -10.35 -1.75
C PRO A 112 3.31 -11.22 -0.62
N GLN A 113 4.49 -10.87 -0.11
CA GLN A 113 5.03 -11.52 1.07
C GLN A 113 4.21 -11.11 2.30
N GLN A 114 3.62 -12.09 2.99
CA GLN A 114 2.82 -11.80 4.17
C GLN A 114 3.71 -11.35 5.34
N PRO A 115 3.40 -10.22 5.98
CA PRO A 115 4.15 -9.77 7.15
C PRO A 115 3.79 -10.59 8.40
N PRO A 116 4.76 -10.80 9.31
CA PRO A 116 4.52 -11.47 10.59
C PRO A 116 3.61 -10.65 11.50
N ALA A 117 2.66 -11.28 12.19
CA ALA A 117 1.80 -10.59 13.16
C ALA A 117 2.51 -10.39 14.52
N PRO A 118 2.21 -9.30 15.26
CA PRO A 118 1.40 -8.16 14.84
C PRO A 118 2.22 -7.20 13.96
N ALA A 119 1.57 -6.61 12.94
CA ALA A 119 2.25 -5.72 11.98
C ALA A 119 1.36 -4.56 11.53
N LEU A 120 2.00 -3.47 11.11
CA LEU A 120 1.39 -2.45 10.25
C LEU A 120 1.54 -2.90 8.80
N VAL A 121 0.46 -2.81 8.03
CA VAL A 121 0.42 -3.07 6.59
C VAL A 121 -0.12 -1.86 5.85
N PHE A 122 0.56 -1.48 4.78
CA PHE A 122 -0.03 -0.63 3.75
C PHE A 122 -0.74 -1.52 2.76
N GLY A 123 -2.03 -1.33 2.57
CA GLY A 123 -2.81 -2.20 1.70
C GLY A 123 -3.86 -3.03 2.42
N THR A 124 -4.29 -4.09 1.74
CA THR A 124 -5.31 -5.00 2.22
C THR A 124 -4.72 -5.91 3.32
N PRO A 125 -5.29 -5.94 4.53
CA PRO A 125 -4.80 -6.82 5.58
C PRO A 125 -5.00 -8.29 5.20
N PRO A 126 -4.16 -9.22 5.72
CA PRO A 126 -4.32 -10.64 5.45
C PRO A 126 -5.74 -11.15 5.80
N PRO A 127 -6.36 -11.98 4.95
CA PRO A 127 -7.73 -12.42 5.15
C PRO A 127 -7.88 -13.24 6.43
N HIS A 128 -9.06 -13.14 7.06
CA HIS A 128 -9.42 -13.85 8.30
C HIS A 128 -8.52 -13.56 9.52
N LYS A 129 -7.86 -12.39 9.54
CA LYS A 129 -7.08 -11.92 10.69
C LYS A 129 -7.74 -10.69 11.29
N ASP A 130 -7.57 -10.51 12.60
CA ASP A 130 -8.00 -9.28 13.29
C ASP A 130 -7.24 -8.09 12.70
N ALA A 131 -7.96 -7.17 12.08
CA ALA A 131 -7.40 -5.97 11.48
C ALA A 131 -7.99 -4.72 12.14
N VAL A 132 -7.12 -3.83 12.60
CA VAL A 132 -7.44 -2.48 13.06
C VAL A 132 -7.17 -1.54 11.90
N ILE A 133 -8.22 -0.86 11.44
CA ILE A 133 -8.09 0.17 10.43
C ILE A 133 -7.70 1.46 11.13
N CYS A 134 -6.53 2.00 10.81
CA CYS A 134 -6.04 3.27 11.36
C CYS A 134 -5.99 4.32 10.25
N GLY A 135 -6.89 5.30 10.29
CA GLY A 135 -6.91 6.39 9.31
C GLY A 135 -7.55 6.04 7.97
N THR A 136 -6.80 6.25 6.88
CA THR A 136 -7.35 6.25 5.51
C THR A 136 -7.63 4.84 5.02
N TYR A 137 -8.91 4.51 4.86
CA TYR A 137 -9.38 3.26 4.30
C TYR A 137 -10.56 3.52 3.37
N PRO A 138 -10.65 2.84 2.20
CA PRO A 138 -9.90 1.64 1.75
C PRO A 138 -8.44 1.90 1.33
N PRO A 139 -7.61 0.85 1.12
CA PRO A 139 -6.34 0.95 0.41
C PRO A 139 -6.50 1.59 -0.97
N ASN A 140 -5.47 2.22 -1.52
CA ASN A 140 -5.55 2.77 -2.86
C ASN A 140 -5.57 1.64 -3.93
N PRO A 141 -5.96 1.95 -5.19
CA PRO A 141 -6.04 0.92 -6.23
C PRO A 141 -4.74 0.19 -6.53
N LEU A 142 -3.58 0.84 -6.34
CA LEU A 142 -2.27 0.20 -6.56
C LEU A 142 -1.97 -0.84 -5.49
N GLU A 143 -2.22 -0.47 -4.23
CA GLU A 143 -2.08 -1.38 -3.09
C GLU A 143 -3.01 -2.58 -3.27
N THR A 144 -4.27 -2.32 -3.62
CA THR A 144 -5.25 -3.41 -3.88
C THR A 144 -4.81 -4.32 -5.02
N ALA A 145 -4.21 -3.78 -6.09
CA ALA A 145 -3.67 -4.59 -7.17
C ALA A 145 -2.44 -5.40 -6.71
N ALA A 146 -1.53 -4.80 -5.95
CA ALA A 146 -0.39 -5.52 -5.40
C ALA A 146 -0.84 -6.69 -4.51
N ASP A 147 -1.91 -6.50 -3.73
CA ASP A 147 -2.34 -7.48 -2.74
C ASP A 147 -3.24 -8.57 -3.30
N LEU A 148 -4.22 -8.20 -4.14
CA LEU A 148 -5.32 -9.09 -4.50
C LEU A 148 -5.27 -9.59 -5.95
N TRP A 149 -4.47 -8.97 -6.83
CA TRP A 149 -4.59 -9.22 -8.29
C TRP A 149 -4.58 -10.70 -8.67
N HIS A 150 -3.74 -11.50 -8.01
CA HIS A 150 -3.62 -12.94 -8.29
C HIS A 150 -4.91 -13.72 -8.04
N ASP A 151 -5.70 -13.29 -7.06
CA ASP A 151 -6.91 -13.98 -6.61
C ASP A 151 -8.15 -13.49 -7.36
N LEU A 152 -8.03 -12.41 -8.14
CA LEU A 152 -9.17 -11.81 -8.84
C LEU A 152 -9.50 -12.53 -10.16
N PRO A 153 -10.78 -12.87 -10.42
CA PRO A 153 -11.24 -13.26 -11.74
C PRO A 153 -11.08 -12.12 -12.77
N PRO A 154 -11.02 -12.43 -14.09
CA PRO A 154 -10.75 -11.45 -15.14
C PRO A 154 -11.65 -10.21 -15.14
N ALA A 155 -12.93 -10.34 -14.78
CA ALA A 155 -13.86 -9.22 -14.71
C ALA A 155 -13.46 -8.20 -13.63
N GLN A 156 -13.02 -8.68 -12.46
CA GLN A 156 -12.58 -7.84 -11.35
C GLN A 156 -11.18 -7.27 -11.60
N LYS A 157 -10.28 -8.03 -12.23
CA LYS A 157 -9.00 -7.49 -12.73
C LYS A 157 -9.23 -6.31 -13.67
N LEU A 158 -10.21 -6.41 -14.57
CA LEU A 158 -10.54 -5.32 -15.49
C LEU A 158 -11.13 -4.11 -14.76
N GLU A 159 -12.01 -4.31 -13.77
CA GLU A 159 -12.53 -3.23 -12.94
C GLU A 159 -11.40 -2.54 -12.16
N LEU A 160 -10.54 -3.32 -11.50
CA LEU A 160 -9.40 -2.82 -10.74
C LEU A 160 -8.40 -2.09 -11.64
N ALA A 161 -8.11 -2.60 -12.84
CA ALA A 161 -7.24 -1.92 -13.80
C ALA A 161 -7.76 -0.53 -14.20
N LYS A 162 -9.09 -0.38 -14.36
CA LYS A 162 -9.71 0.94 -14.61
C LYS A 162 -9.51 1.89 -13.44
N TRP A 163 -9.62 1.38 -12.21
CA TRP A 163 -9.35 2.17 -11.00
C TRP A 163 -7.88 2.56 -10.87
N VAL A 164 -6.96 1.64 -11.19
CA VAL A 164 -5.53 1.94 -11.24
C VAL A 164 -5.24 3.03 -12.27
N ILE A 165 -5.80 2.94 -13.48
CA ILE A 165 -5.67 3.99 -14.51
C ILE A 165 -6.21 5.33 -14.01
N THR A 166 -7.37 5.32 -13.35
CA THR A 166 -8.00 6.53 -12.79
C THR A 166 -7.13 7.15 -11.70
N TYR A 167 -6.60 6.34 -10.79
CA TYR A 167 -5.76 6.79 -9.69
C TYR A 167 -4.42 7.33 -10.17
N VAL A 168 -3.76 6.66 -11.12
CA VAL A 168 -2.51 7.15 -11.72
C VAL A 168 -2.73 8.47 -12.47
N ALA A 169 -3.87 8.64 -13.14
CA ALA A 169 -4.24 9.94 -13.71
C ALA A 169 -4.43 11.01 -12.63
N ASP A 170 -5.13 10.68 -11.54
CA ASP A 170 -5.31 11.59 -10.41
C ASP A 170 -3.98 11.96 -9.74
N ILE A 171 -2.98 11.06 -9.69
CA ILE A 171 -1.63 11.37 -9.20
C ILE A 171 -0.98 12.46 -10.05
N VAL A 172 -1.05 12.34 -11.38
CA VAL A 172 -0.47 13.33 -12.30
C VAL A 172 -1.13 14.70 -12.14
N ASP A 173 -2.44 14.71 -11.86
CA ASP A 173 -3.24 15.93 -11.72
C ASP A 173 -3.30 16.46 -10.28
N SER A 174 -2.48 15.93 -9.36
CA SER A 174 -2.48 16.29 -7.93
C SER A 174 -1.11 16.73 -7.45
N ILE A 175 -1.09 17.50 -6.35
CA ILE A 175 0.16 17.96 -5.74
C ILE A 175 0.87 16.86 -4.94
N ASN A 176 0.14 15.82 -4.51
CA ASN A 176 0.64 14.69 -3.72
C ASN A 176 -0.30 13.46 -3.79
N LEU A 177 0.11 12.35 -3.17
CA LEU A 177 -0.68 11.10 -3.13
C LEU A 177 -1.96 11.24 -2.31
N ASP A 178 -1.95 12.04 -1.23
CA ASP A 178 -3.12 12.27 -0.38
C ASP A 178 -4.28 12.90 -1.17
N GLU A 179 -3.98 13.93 -1.97
CA GLU A 179 -4.98 14.57 -2.84
C GLU A 179 -5.48 13.60 -3.92
N ALA A 180 -4.57 12.86 -4.55
CA ALA A 180 -4.93 11.85 -5.56
C ALA A 180 -5.84 10.76 -4.97
N TYR A 181 -5.51 10.28 -3.77
CA TYR A 181 -6.31 9.32 -3.01
C TYR A 181 -7.70 9.87 -2.73
N LEU A 182 -7.81 11.09 -2.21
CA LEU A 182 -9.10 11.72 -1.93
C LEU A 182 -9.92 11.92 -3.21
N LYS A 183 -9.32 12.32 -4.34
CA LYS A 183 -10.00 12.42 -5.64
C LYS A 183 -10.56 11.07 -6.08
N THR A 184 -9.74 10.02 -6.02
CA THR A 184 -10.15 8.66 -6.40
C THR A 184 -11.23 8.10 -5.48
N THR A 185 -11.14 8.32 -4.17
CA THR A 185 -12.18 7.96 -3.19
C THR A 185 -13.49 8.66 -3.48
N ARG A 186 -13.48 9.98 -3.76
CA ARG A 186 -14.67 10.75 -4.15
C ARG A 186 -15.32 10.26 -5.44
N LYS A 187 -14.56 9.67 -6.35
CA LYS A 187 -15.08 9.08 -7.60
C LYS A 187 -15.77 7.72 -7.39
N GLY A 188 -15.72 7.16 -6.17
CA GLY A 188 -16.45 5.94 -5.81
C GLY A 188 -15.56 4.72 -5.55
N TRP A 189 -14.29 4.92 -5.26
CA TRP A 189 -13.35 3.81 -5.03
C TRP A 189 -13.71 2.93 -3.83
N ASP A 190 -14.19 3.47 -2.69
CA ASP A 190 -14.63 2.64 -1.55
C ASP A 190 -15.73 1.64 -1.94
N ALA A 191 -16.72 2.10 -2.69
CA ALA A 191 -17.77 1.22 -3.18
C ALA A 191 -17.24 0.14 -4.14
N ALA A 192 -16.26 0.48 -4.98
CA ALA A 192 -15.63 -0.49 -5.89
C ALA A 192 -14.77 -1.51 -5.15
N TYR A 193 -13.94 -1.04 -4.21
CA TYR A 193 -13.11 -1.89 -3.38
C TYR A 193 -13.95 -2.91 -2.60
N ARG A 194 -15.06 -2.48 -1.98
CA ARG A 194 -15.97 -3.41 -1.30
C ARG A 194 -16.60 -4.45 -2.22
N ARG A 195 -16.92 -4.08 -3.47
CA ARG A 195 -17.41 -5.05 -4.46
C ARG A 195 -16.34 -6.07 -4.82
N ILE A 196 -15.10 -5.62 -5.01
CA ILE A 196 -13.95 -6.51 -5.25
C ILE A 196 -13.80 -7.50 -4.09
N LEU A 197 -13.83 -7.03 -2.84
CA LEU A 197 -13.73 -7.90 -1.66
C LEU A 197 -14.91 -8.87 -1.49
N SER A 198 -16.13 -8.48 -1.85
CA SER A 198 -17.33 -9.31 -1.66
C SER A 198 -17.38 -10.57 -2.55
N LEU A 199 -16.47 -10.68 -3.51
CA LEU A 199 -16.46 -11.72 -4.53
C LEU A 199 -15.16 -12.55 -4.54
N THR A 200 -14.23 -12.23 -3.64
CA THR A 200 -13.06 -13.04 -3.25
C THR A 200 -13.40 -13.87 -2.02
#